data_AF-A0A8S3RR64-F1
#
_entry.id   AF-A0A8S3RR64-F1
#
_cell.length_a   1.000
_cell.length_b   1.000
_cell.length_c   1.000
_cell.angle_alpha   90.00
_cell.angle_beta   90.00
_cell.angle_gamma   90.00
#
_symmetry.space_group_name_H-M   'P 1'
#
loop_
_entity.id
_entity.type
_entity.pdbx_description
1 polymer ?
#
loop_
_entity_poly.entity_id
_entity_poly.type
_entity_poly.pdbx_seq_one_letter_code
_entity_poly.pdbx_strand_id
1 'polypeptide(L)'
;MDHYETVLTQLYNEAHGSDEKLRQFKVVTGGDQLTRSRLNESKALRSLSPNYKKRFDDIDPIVIELWHVKQDLLEDEMYNYFNNLAQWFIHIEELNKTAKDGDITSIIPNLLMSLPLFYNHSTLSKYLVECINYVIQLEYLLSPLMKLRVLEGSFVNVEGGRSNNVESDLLQEHSVRKQKFLIKQLGVNKTQKAIERASAAAGAIAAINDNIAISLEITPKSSRHIKTLSPGEQQVMSDVLQDLKPFKFTPGRKYEGFEKLGENVFACIDGSKMKIDLDIIVNRLLSGHVDFGNDDIDSNSDSDSDDDDMPDL
;
A
#
# COMPACT_ATOMS: atom_id res chain seq x y z
N MET A 1 -8.17 21.37 -22.06
CA MET A 1 -9.04 20.35 -22.68
C MET A 1 -8.78 20.25 -24.17
N ASP A 2 -8.76 21.36 -24.90
CA ASP A 2 -8.69 21.39 -26.37
C ASP A 2 -7.48 20.65 -26.97
N HIS A 3 -6.29 20.75 -26.36
CA HIS A 3 -5.11 20.03 -26.84
C HIS A 3 -5.26 18.50 -26.71
N TYR A 4 -5.83 18.05 -25.59
CA TYR A 4 -6.04 16.63 -25.29
C TYR A 4 -7.09 16.00 -26.21
N GLU A 5 -8.20 16.71 -26.44
CA GLU A 5 -9.21 16.30 -27.42
C GLU A 5 -8.66 16.24 -28.85
N THR A 6 -7.77 17.17 -29.20
CA THR A 6 -7.13 17.20 -30.53
C THR A 6 -6.24 15.98 -30.76
N VAL A 7 -5.40 15.62 -29.78
CA VAL A 7 -4.50 14.44 -29.86
C VAL A 7 -5.30 13.13 -29.91
N LEU A 8 -6.33 13.00 -29.08
CA LEU A 8 -7.24 11.86 -29.09
C LEU A 8 -7.95 11.66 -30.43
N THR A 9 -8.39 12.77 -31.01
CA THR A 9 -9.07 12.78 -32.31
C THR A 9 -8.10 12.37 -33.42
N GLN A 10 -6.85 12.84 -33.38
CA GLN A 10 -5.84 12.49 -34.36
C GLN A 10 -5.48 10.99 -34.33
N LEU A 11 -5.14 10.44 -33.16
CA LEU A 11 -4.78 9.02 -33.00
C LEU A 11 -5.92 8.09 -33.42
N TYR A 12 -7.16 8.46 -33.10
CA TYR A 12 -8.33 7.71 -33.53
C TYR A 12 -8.54 7.76 -35.04
N ASN A 13 -8.41 8.94 -35.65
CA ASN A 13 -8.60 9.12 -37.08
C ASN A 13 -7.56 8.35 -37.89
N GLU A 14 -6.32 8.25 -37.39
CA GLU A 14 -5.24 7.43 -37.97
C GLU A 14 -5.55 5.93 -37.92
N ALA A 15 -6.17 5.43 -36.84
CA ALA A 15 -6.47 4.02 -36.66
C ALA A 15 -7.80 3.56 -37.31
N HIS A 16 -8.83 4.41 -37.33
CA HIS A 16 -10.21 4.00 -37.63
C HIS A 16 -11.01 4.93 -38.56
N GLY A 17 -10.43 6.06 -38.99
CA GLY A 17 -11.05 7.03 -39.90
C GLY A 17 -11.83 8.17 -39.19
N SER A 18 -12.20 9.19 -39.98
CA SER A 18 -12.75 10.48 -39.51
C SER A 18 -13.99 10.39 -38.61
N ASP A 19 -13.95 11.12 -37.49
CA ASP A 19 -15.04 11.37 -36.54
C ASP A 19 -16.32 11.93 -37.18
N GLU A 20 -16.23 12.63 -38.32
CA GLU A 20 -17.39 13.15 -39.07
C GLU A 20 -18.32 12.03 -39.57
N LYS A 21 -17.79 10.83 -39.81
CA LYS A 21 -18.61 9.66 -40.19
C LYS A 21 -19.52 9.18 -39.05
N LEU A 22 -19.28 9.58 -37.80
CA LEU A 22 -20.13 9.20 -36.67
C LEU A 22 -21.32 10.15 -36.49
N ARG A 23 -21.21 11.39 -37.00
CA ARG A 23 -22.26 12.42 -36.89
C ARG A 23 -23.47 12.19 -37.80
N GLN A 24 -23.39 11.21 -38.72
CA GLN A 24 -24.49 10.85 -39.62
C GLN A 24 -25.59 10.00 -38.95
N PHE A 25 -25.45 9.66 -37.66
CA PHE A 25 -26.29 8.72 -36.94
C PHE A 25 -27.18 9.40 -35.88
N LYS A 26 -28.43 8.94 -35.71
CA LYS A 26 -29.49 9.64 -34.96
C LYS A 26 -29.54 9.33 -33.46
N VAL A 27 -28.98 8.21 -33.01
CA VAL A 27 -28.96 7.82 -31.59
C VAL A 27 -27.57 7.27 -31.26
N VAL A 28 -26.90 7.90 -30.29
CA VAL A 28 -25.57 7.50 -29.80
C VAL A 28 -25.75 6.76 -28.47
N THR A 29 -25.36 5.49 -28.42
CA THR A 29 -25.40 4.67 -27.20
C THR A 29 -23.99 4.23 -26.81
N GLY A 30 -23.37 4.93 -25.86
CA GLY A 30 -22.04 4.61 -25.31
C GLY A 30 -22.01 4.74 -23.78
N GLY A 31 -21.19 3.91 -23.13
CA GLY A 31 -21.22 3.51 -21.70
C GLY A 31 -20.88 4.58 -20.65
N ASP A 32 -21.91 5.03 -19.93
CA ASP A 32 -21.93 5.66 -18.58
C ASP A 32 -23.42 5.70 -18.10
N GLN A 33 -23.76 6.26 -16.92
CA GLN A 33 -25.16 6.37 -16.45
C GLN A 33 -26.15 6.99 -17.47
N LEU A 34 -25.69 7.84 -18.39
CA LEU A 34 -26.42 8.43 -19.52
C LEU A 34 -26.80 7.39 -20.58
N THR A 35 -26.07 6.29 -20.75
CA THR A 35 -26.49 5.20 -21.67
C THR A 35 -27.82 4.63 -21.25
N ARG A 36 -28.07 4.51 -19.94
CA ARG A 36 -29.32 3.97 -19.40
C ARG A 36 -30.49 4.93 -19.65
N SER A 37 -30.26 6.23 -19.53
CA SER A 37 -31.26 7.26 -19.86
C SER A 37 -31.56 7.29 -21.36
N ARG A 38 -30.53 7.28 -22.22
CA ARG A 38 -30.65 7.25 -23.68
C ARG A 38 -31.28 5.94 -24.18
N LEU A 39 -31.00 4.80 -23.53
CA LEU A 39 -31.68 3.52 -23.78
C LEU A 39 -33.15 3.55 -23.36
N ASN A 40 -33.50 4.28 -22.30
CA ASN A 40 -34.89 4.45 -21.88
C ASN A 40 -35.66 5.39 -22.83
N GLU A 41 -35.04 6.46 -23.32
CA GLU A 41 -35.62 7.34 -24.35
C GLU A 41 -35.82 6.61 -25.67
N SER A 42 -34.85 5.81 -26.11
CA SER A 42 -35.00 4.97 -27.30
C SER A 42 -36.06 3.88 -27.10
N LYS A 43 -36.23 3.32 -25.90
CA LYS A 43 -37.39 2.46 -25.58
C LYS A 43 -38.73 3.21 -25.70
N ALA A 44 -38.79 4.47 -25.27
CA ALA A 44 -39.99 5.31 -25.43
C ALA A 44 -40.30 5.59 -26.91
N LEU A 45 -39.29 5.93 -27.72
CA LEU A 45 -39.43 6.10 -29.18
C LEU A 45 -39.89 4.80 -29.86
N ARG A 46 -39.36 3.65 -29.45
CA ARG A 46 -39.79 2.33 -29.94
C ARG A 46 -41.24 1.99 -29.59
N SER A 47 -41.74 2.45 -28.44
CA SER A 47 -43.14 2.23 -28.03
C SER A 47 -44.13 2.95 -28.95
N LEU A 48 -43.69 4.04 -29.59
CA LEU A 48 -44.49 4.86 -30.51
C LEU A 48 -44.32 4.45 -31.99
N SER A 49 -43.32 3.62 -32.31
CA SER A 49 -43.03 3.20 -33.68
C SER A 49 -43.95 2.04 -34.13
N PRO A 50 -44.77 2.22 -35.19
CA PRO A 50 -45.83 1.28 -35.56
C PRO A 50 -45.36 0.01 -36.29
N ASN A 51 -44.09 -0.06 -36.72
CA ASN A 51 -43.55 -1.17 -37.50
C ASN A 51 -42.23 -1.67 -36.88
N TYR A 52 -42.03 -2.99 -36.85
CA TYR A 52 -40.81 -3.65 -36.37
C TYR A 52 -39.55 -3.22 -37.14
N LYS A 53 -39.65 -2.95 -38.45
CA LYS A 53 -38.52 -2.49 -39.26
C LYS A 53 -38.06 -1.10 -38.84
N LYS A 54 -39.00 -0.17 -38.65
CA LYS A 54 -38.73 1.18 -38.16
C LYS A 54 -38.13 1.16 -36.74
N ARG A 55 -38.62 0.26 -35.87
CA ARG A 55 -38.05 0.06 -34.52
C ARG A 55 -36.58 -0.40 -34.54
N PHE A 56 -36.15 -1.06 -35.61
CA PHE A 56 -34.75 -1.47 -35.81
C PHE A 56 -33.93 -0.34 -36.43
N ASP A 57 -34.47 0.35 -37.45
CA ASP A 57 -33.84 1.51 -38.08
C ASP A 57 -33.62 2.67 -37.07
N ASP A 58 -34.48 2.81 -36.05
CA ASP A 58 -34.35 3.80 -34.99
C ASP A 58 -33.19 3.50 -34.00
N ILE A 59 -32.60 2.29 -34.05
CA ILE A 59 -31.47 1.84 -33.22
C ILE A 59 -30.16 1.86 -34.00
N ASP A 60 -30.21 1.90 -35.34
CA ASP A 60 -29.06 1.70 -36.20
C ASP A 60 -28.42 3.02 -36.69
N PRO A 61 -27.09 3.14 -36.64
CA PRO A 61 -26.15 2.25 -35.97
C PRO A 61 -25.89 2.61 -34.52
N ILE A 62 -25.70 1.56 -33.76
CA ILE A 62 -25.10 1.58 -32.43
C ILE A 62 -23.68 2.09 -32.60
N VAL A 63 -23.47 3.37 -32.30
CA VAL A 63 -22.13 3.95 -32.20
C VAL A 63 -21.59 3.61 -30.82
N ILE A 64 -20.62 2.68 -30.77
CA ILE A 64 -19.84 2.44 -29.56
C ILE A 64 -19.00 3.70 -29.33
N GLU A 65 -19.28 4.46 -28.27
CA GLU A 65 -18.40 5.57 -27.90
C GLU A 65 -17.05 4.98 -27.48
N LEU A 66 -16.07 5.10 -28.38
CA LEU A 66 -14.71 4.61 -28.18
C LEU A 66 -13.93 5.46 -27.17
N TRP A 67 -14.54 6.34 -26.38
CA TRP A 67 -13.79 7.17 -25.44
C TRP A 67 -12.99 6.32 -24.44
N HIS A 68 -13.61 5.30 -23.85
CA HIS A 68 -12.91 4.34 -22.98
C HIS A 68 -11.83 3.56 -23.76
N VAL A 69 -12.09 3.17 -25.01
CA VAL A 69 -11.10 2.47 -25.85
C VAL A 69 -9.93 3.38 -26.26
N LYS A 70 -10.20 4.66 -26.51
CA LYS A 70 -9.22 5.71 -26.82
C LYS A 70 -8.41 6.07 -25.59
N GLN A 71 -9.03 6.03 -24.41
CA GLN A 71 -8.34 6.20 -23.13
C GLN A 71 -7.43 5.01 -22.83
N ASP A 72 -7.90 3.77 -22.99
CA ASP A 72 -7.07 2.56 -22.86
C ASP A 72 -5.86 2.57 -23.81
N LEU A 73 -6.00 3.18 -25.00
CA LEU A 73 -4.92 3.37 -25.98
C LEU A 73 -3.92 4.48 -25.58
N LEU A 74 -4.34 5.41 -24.70
CA LEU A 74 -3.47 6.44 -24.14
C LEU A 74 -2.83 6.03 -22.84
N GLU A 75 -3.37 5.06 -22.12
CA GLU A 75 -2.82 4.59 -20.85
C GLU A 75 -1.56 3.73 -21.07
N ASP A 76 -0.67 3.76 -20.08
CA ASP A 76 0.53 2.94 -20.04
C ASP A 76 0.59 2.26 -18.68
N GLU A 77 -0.03 1.08 -18.60
CA GLU A 77 -0.15 0.32 -17.35
C GLU A 77 1.22 -0.10 -16.81
N MET A 78 2.17 -0.38 -17.71
CA MET A 78 3.54 -0.73 -17.35
C MET A 78 4.26 0.47 -16.71
N TYR A 79 4.18 1.65 -17.31
CA TYR A 79 4.74 2.87 -16.74
C TYR A 79 4.15 3.18 -15.36
N ASN A 80 2.81 3.09 -15.24
CA ASN A 80 2.12 3.31 -13.98
C ASN A 80 2.59 2.31 -12.92
N TYR A 81 2.65 1.02 -13.24
CA TYR A 81 3.13 -0.02 -12.32
C TYR A 81 4.53 0.31 -11.78
N PHE A 82 5.50 0.58 -12.66
CA PHE A 82 6.88 0.83 -12.25
C PHE A 82 7.04 2.13 -11.46
N ASN A 83 6.26 3.17 -11.77
CA ASN A 83 6.23 4.39 -10.97
C ASN A 83 5.68 4.14 -9.56
N ASN A 84 4.56 3.41 -9.44
CA ASN A 84 4.00 3.05 -8.15
C ASN A 84 4.98 2.20 -7.34
N LEU A 85 5.62 1.21 -7.97
CA LEU A 85 6.64 0.38 -7.33
C LEU A 85 7.83 1.21 -6.83
N ALA A 86 8.33 2.14 -7.65
CA ALA A 86 9.43 3.01 -7.29
C ALA A 86 9.07 3.95 -6.12
N GLN A 87 7.84 4.50 -6.12
CA GLN A 87 7.34 5.33 -5.02
C GLN A 87 7.30 4.57 -3.70
N TRP A 88 6.74 3.35 -3.69
CA TRP A 88 6.73 2.48 -2.51
C TRP A 88 8.14 2.14 -2.04
N PHE A 89 9.01 1.75 -2.98
CA PHE A 89 10.39 1.39 -2.67
C PHE A 89 11.15 2.54 -2.02
N ILE A 90 11.08 3.75 -2.59
CA ILE A 90 11.76 4.93 -2.04
C ILE A 90 11.22 5.26 -0.64
N HIS A 91 9.91 5.19 -0.43
CA HIS A 91 9.31 5.48 0.87
C HIS A 91 9.75 4.47 1.95
N ILE A 92 9.76 3.17 1.63
CA ILE A 92 10.21 2.12 2.55
C ILE A 92 11.71 2.26 2.85
N GLU A 93 12.53 2.55 1.84
CA GLU A 93 13.96 2.81 2.05
C GLU A 93 14.21 4.03 2.93
N GLU A 94 13.41 5.09 2.80
CA GLU A 94 13.50 6.28 3.66
C GLU A 94 13.11 5.95 5.11
N LEU A 95 12.07 5.15 5.33
CA LEU A 95 11.69 4.66 6.67
C LEU A 95 12.82 3.82 7.29
N ASN A 96 13.36 2.86 6.53
CA ASN A 96 14.48 2.01 6.96
C ASN A 96 15.73 2.83 7.28
N LYS A 97 16.03 3.84 6.46
CA LYS A 97 17.16 4.74 6.66
C LYS A 97 16.97 5.58 7.90
N THR A 98 15.79 6.16 8.09
CA THR A 98 15.43 6.94 9.27
C THR A 98 15.64 6.12 10.55
N ALA A 99 15.19 4.87 10.54
CA ALA A 99 15.37 3.95 11.66
C ALA A 99 16.84 3.65 11.94
N LYS A 100 17.62 3.27 10.92
CA LYS A 100 19.05 2.98 11.07
C LYS A 100 19.85 4.19 11.56
N ASP A 101 19.61 5.35 10.97
CA ASP A 101 20.32 6.58 11.31
C ASP A 101 19.84 7.20 12.64
N GLY A 102 18.66 6.78 13.13
CA GLY A 102 18.03 7.36 14.32
C GLY A 102 17.61 8.80 14.09
N ASP A 103 17.19 9.15 12.87
CA ASP A 103 16.91 10.54 12.49
C ASP A 103 15.52 10.97 12.99
N ILE A 104 15.51 11.60 14.17
CA ILE A 104 14.28 12.12 14.78
C ILE A 104 13.58 13.21 13.97
N THR A 105 14.28 13.88 13.06
CA THR A 105 13.72 15.01 12.30
C THR A 105 12.87 14.53 11.12
N SER A 106 13.18 13.35 10.59
CA SER A 106 12.50 12.75 9.45
C SER A 106 11.27 11.93 9.85
N ILE A 107 11.09 11.60 11.14
CA ILE A 107 9.94 10.83 11.65
C ILE A 107 8.60 11.46 11.22
N ILE A 108 8.38 12.74 11.53
CA ILE A 108 7.09 13.40 11.29
C ILE A 108 6.82 13.57 9.78
N PRO A 109 7.76 14.07 8.96
CA PRO A 109 7.60 14.06 7.51
C PRO A 109 7.24 12.68 6.94
N ASN A 110 7.90 11.62 7.40
CA ASN A 110 7.65 10.26 6.93
C ASN A 110 6.28 9.74 7.35
N LEU A 111 5.82 10.06 8.56
CA LEU A 111 4.45 9.76 9.01
C LEU A 111 3.41 10.49 8.16
N LEU A 112 3.62 11.79 7.87
CA LEU A 112 2.73 12.57 7.02
C LEU A 112 2.67 12.01 5.59
N MET A 113 3.79 11.57 5.04
CA MET A 113 3.83 10.89 3.72
C MET A 113 3.12 9.52 3.76
N SER A 114 3.11 8.85 4.91
CA SER A 114 2.43 7.56 5.09
C SER A 114 0.91 7.69 5.21
N LEU A 115 0.38 8.83 5.64
CA LEU A 115 -1.07 9.07 5.77
C LEU A 115 -1.86 8.78 4.49
N PRO A 116 -1.54 9.37 3.32
CA PRO A 116 -2.27 9.09 2.09
C PRO A 116 -2.12 7.63 1.65
N LEU A 117 -0.99 6.96 1.95
CA LEU A 117 -0.79 5.55 1.66
C LEU A 117 -1.77 4.66 2.48
N PHE A 118 -1.87 4.90 3.78
CA PHE A 118 -2.80 4.16 4.64
C PHE A 118 -4.26 4.46 4.31
N TYR A 119 -4.56 5.73 3.97
CA TYR A 119 -5.89 6.14 3.56
C TYR A 119 -6.36 5.46 2.26
N ASN A 120 -5.45 5.30 1.28
CA ASN A 120 -5.78 4.62 0.02
C ASN A 120 -6.11 3.14 0.22
N HIS A 121 -5.50 2.49 1.23
CA HIS A 121 -5.86 1.12 1.62
C HIS A 121 -7.22 1.06 2.33
N SER A 122 -7.42 1.90 3.35
CA SER A 122 -8.70 2.01 4.06
C SER A 122 -8.80 3.34 4.81
N THR A 123 -9.96 3.99 4.72
CA THR A 123 -10.24 5.26 5.40
C THR A 123 -10.32 5.12 6.93
N LEU A 124 -10.45 3.90 7.45
CA LEU A 124 -10.48 3.59 8.89
C LEU A 124 -9.35 2.65 9.30
N SER A 125 -8.29 2.53 8.49
CA SER A 125 -7.13 1.70 8.81
C SER A 125 -6.59 2.03 10.20
N LYS A 126 -6.34 0.99 11.01
CA LYS A 126 -5.70 1.14 12.32
C LYS A 126 -4.38 1.92 12.22
N TYR A 127 -3.64 1.72 11.13
CA TYR A 127 -2.37 2.40 10.87
C TYR A 127 -2.57 3.89 10.59
N LEU A 128 -3.63 4.24 9.85
CA LEU A 128 -3.98 5.63 9.59
C LEU A 128 -4.33 6.35 10.89
N VAL A 129 -5.23 5.76 11.69
CA VAL A 129 -5.69 6.35 12.96
C VAL A 129 -4.52 6.53 13.93
N GLU A 130 -3.66 5.51 14.08
CA GLU A 130 -2.51 5.64 14.98
C GLU A 130 -1.46 6.63 14.47
N CYS A 131 -1.21 6.72 13.16
CA CYS A 131 -0.32 7.75 12.62
C CYS A 131 -0.85 9.16 12.92
N ILE A 132 -2.15 9.39 12.72
CA ILE A 132 -2.79 10.69 13.03
C ILE A 132 -2.68 10.98 14.52
N ASN A 133 -3.03 10.01 15.36
CA ASN A 133 -2.95 10.13 16.82
C ASN A 133 -1.52 10.48 17.27
N TYR A 134 -0.51 9.77 16.75
CA TYR A 134 0.89 10.00 17.09
C TYR A 134 1.38 11.38 16.63
N VAL A 135 1.03 11.81 15.41
CA VAL A 135 1.37 13.15 14.91
C VAL A 135 0.70 14.24 15.74
N ILE A 136 -0.58 14.08 16.11
CA ILE A 136 -1.30 15.04 16.96
C ILE A 136 -0.62 15.16 18.33
N GLN A 137 -0.26 14.02 18.93
CA GLN A 137 0.43 14.01 20.21
C GLN A 137 1.75 14.75 20.12
N LEU A 138 2.57 14.47 19.11
CA LEU A 138 3.89 15.08 18.94
C LEU A 138 3.84 16.57 18.60
N GLU A 139 2.91 17.02 17.76
CA GLU A 139 2.88 18.41 17.30
C GLU A 139 2.03 19.35 18.17
N TYR A 140 0.99 18.84 18.83
CA TYR A 140 0.00 19.70 19.49
C TYR A 140 -0.21 19.43 20.98
N LEU A 141 -0.04 18.18 21.46
CA LEU A 141 -0.36 17.84 22.86
C LEU A 141 0.87 17.83 23.77
N LEU A 142 2.00 17.33 23.28
CA LEU A 142 3.20 17.17 24.09
C LEU A 142 3.96 18.50 24.24
N SER A 143 4.48 18.75 25.43
CA SER A 143 5.45 19.83 25.62
C SER A 143 6.72 19.58 24.77
N PRO A 144 7.48 20.62 24.38
CA PRO A 144 8.66 20.45 23.54
C PRO A 144 9.67 19.42 24.08
N LEU A 145 9.83 19.37 25.41
CA LEU A 145 10.73 18.43 26.08
C LEU A 145 10.18 17.00 26.04
N MET A 146 8.86 16.81 26.17
CA MET A 146 8.24 15.49 26.04
C MET A 146 8.31 14.98 24.60
N LYS A 147 8.04 15.85 23.61
CA LYS A 147 8.21 15.53 22.18
C LYS A 147 9.61 15.01 21.91
N LEU A 148 10.64 15.73 22.37
CA LEU A 148 12.03 15.31 22.20
C LEU A 148 12.30 13.94 22.84
N ARG A 149 11.82 13.71 24.07
CA ARG A 149 12.00 12.40 24.75
C ARG A 149 11.33 11.25 24.00
N VAL A 150 10.13 11.47 23.45
CA VAL A 150 9.42 10.44 22.69
C VAL A 150 10.15 10.14 21.38
N LEU A 151 10.59 11.17 20.66
CA LEU A 151 11.34 10.99 19.40
C LEU A 151 12.69 10.30 19.63
N GLU A 152 13.48 10.78 20.59
CA GLU A 152 14.77 10.16 20.96
C GLU A 152 14.59 8.74 21.50
N GLY A 153 13.49 8.46 22.20
CA GLY A 153 13.15 7.13 22.69
C GLY A 153 12.59 6.17 21.63
N SER A 154 12.34 6.65 20.41
CA SER A 154 11.82 5.82 19.30
C SER A 154 12.87 4.87 18.75
N PHE A 155 14.16 5.19 18.91
CA PHE A 155 15.27 4.40 18.42
C PHE A 155 16.27 4.10 19.54
N VAL A 156 16.93 2.95 19.46
CA VAL A 156 17.93 2.51 20.43
C VAL A 156 19.14 1.97 19.69
N ASN A 157 20.32 2.42 20.11
CA ASN A 157 21.60 1.98 19.57
C ASN A 157 22.26 0.98 20.52
N VAL A 158 21.93 -0.32 20.37
CA VAL A 158 22.43 -1.37 21.29
C VAL A 158 23.90 -1.69 21.04
N GLU A 159 24.30 -1.72 19.76
CA GLU A 159 25.65 -2.13 19.36
C GLU A 159 26.66 -0.96 19.34
N GLY A 160 26.16 0.27 19.40
CA GLY A 160 26.95 1.48 19.20
C GLY A 160 27.33 1.69 17.73
N GLY A 161 27.91 2.86 17.43
CA GLY A 161 28.34 3.21 16.07
C GLY A 161 27.24 3.88 15.24
N ARG A 162 27.63 4.37 14.06
CA ARG A 162 26.73 5.10 13.15
C ARG A 162 25.86 4.12 12.38
N SER A 163 24.59 4.47 12.21
CA SER A 163 23.61 3.70 11.42
C SER A 163 23.27 2.29 11.98
N ASN A 164 23.52 2.09 13.28
CA ASN A 164 23.24 0.85 14.02
C ASN A 164 22.06 1.01 15.00
N ASN A 165 21.21 2.02 14.79
CA ASN A 165 20.00 2.16 15.57
C ASN A 165 18.96 1.12 15.13
N VAL A 166 18.13 0.71 16.08
CA VAL A 166 16.98 -0.18 15.89
C VAL A 166 15.76 0.48 16.51
N GLU A 167 14.57 0.26 15.94
CA GLU A 167 13.32 0.72 16.53
C GLU A 167 13.16 0.16 17.95
N SER A 168 12.84 1.04 18.90
CA SER A 168 12.68 0.69 20.30
C SER A 168 11.58 -0.36 20.50
N ASP A 169 10.48 -0.23 19.74
CA ASP A 169 9.37 -1.18 19.73
C ASP A 169 9.81 -2.58 19.26
N LEU A 170 10.64 -2.66 18.20
CA LEU A 170 11.16 -3.93 17.69
C LEU A 170 12.05 -4.64 18.74
N LEU A 171 12.89 -3.89 19.44
CA LEU A 171 13.68 -4.45 20.55
C LEU A 171 12.81 -4.93 21.70
N GLN A 172 11.75 -4.17 22.02
CA GLN A 172 10.79 -4.57 23.03
C GLN A 172 10.04 -5.85 22.64
N GLU A 173 9.62 -5.97 21.38
CA GLU A 173 9.00 -7.18 20.83
C GLU A 173 9.94 -8.39 20.97
N HIS A 174 11.21 -8.25 20.58
CA HIS A 174 12.22 -9.29 20.76
C HIS A 174 12.41 -9.69 22.24
N SER A 175 12.43 -8.72 23.15
CA SER A 175 12.52 -8.96 24.59
C SER A 175 11.30 -9.73 25.11
N VAL A 176 10.09 -9.32 24.73
CA VAL A 176 8.84 -10.00 25.09
C VAL A 176 8.81 -11.43 24.55
N ARG A 177 9.26 -11.65 23.31
CA ARG A 177 9.33 -12.99 22.70
C ARG A 177 10.25 -13.92 23.49
N LYS A 178 11.42 -13.45 23.90
CA LYS A 178 12.37 -14.20 24.76
C LYS A 178 11.73 -14.55 26.11
N GLN A 179 11.04 -13.61 26.74
CA GLN A 179 10.36 -13.86 28.02
C GLN A 179 9.21 -14.87 27.88
N LYS A 180 8.37 -14.73 26.85
CA LYS A 180 7.28 -15.69 26.56
C LYS A 180 7.82 -17.11 26.36
N PHE A 181 8.94 -17.25 25.67
CA PHE A 181 9.60 -18.54 25.50
C PHE A 181 9.99 -19.16 26.85
N LEU A 182 10.67 -18.42 27.73
CA LEU A 182 11.03 -18.92 29.06
C LEU A 182 9.81 -19.28 29.91
N ILE A 183 8.75 -18.47 29.84
CA ILE A 183 7.49 -18.76 30.55
C ILE A 183 6.85 -20.04 30.00
N LYS A 184 6.91 -20.29 28.69
CA LYS A 184 6.41 -21.53 28.06
C LYS A 184 7.18 -22.74 28.60
N GLN A 185 8.51 -22.64 28.76
CA GLN A 185 9.38 -23.71 29.28
C GLN A 185 9.11 -24.08 30.74
N LEU A 186 8.44 -23.24 31.53
CA LEU A 186 8.02 -23.59 32.90
C LEU A 186 6.95 -24.70 32.94
N GLY A 187 6.28 -24.99 31.81
CA GLY A 187 5.27 -26.05 31.72
C GLY A 187 4.12 -25.86 32.71
N VAL A 188 3.83 -26.90 33.50
CA VAL A 188 2.78 -26.89 34.53
C VAL A 188 3.18 -26.04 35.75
N ASN A 189 4.47 -25.73 35.93
CA ASN A 189 4.99 -24.99 37.09
C ASN A 189 4.88 -23.46 36.97
N LYS A 190 3.94 -22.96 36.15
CA LYS A 190 3.65 -21.52 35.97
C LYS A 190 2.98 -20.95 37.22
N THR A 191 3.79 -20.65 38.22
CA THR A 191 3.41 -19.85 39.39
C THR A 191 3.93 -18.43 39.20
N GLN A 192 3.30 -17.44 39.83
CA GLN A 192 3.75 -16.05 39.74
C GLN A 192 5.22 -15.87 40.15
N LYS A 193 5.64 -16.51 41.25
CA LYS A 193 7.04 -16.50 41.69
C LYS A 193 8.00 -17.16 40.69
N ALA A 194 7.56 -18.19 39.97
CA ALA A 194 8.39 -18.83 38.95
C ALA A 194 8.51 -17.96 37.69
N ILE A 195 7.42 -17.29 37.31
CA ILE A 195 7.39 -16.33 36.18
C ILE A 195 8.29 -15.14 36.48
N GLU A 196 8.13 -14.50 37.65
CA GLU A 196 8.97 -13.36 38.06
C GLU A 196 10.47 -13.73 38.06
N ARG A 197 10.80 -14.92 38.58
CA ARG A 197 12.18 -15.43 38.57
C ARG A 197 12.70 -15.68 37.15
N ALA A 198 11.91 -16.31 36.29
CA ALA A 198 12.30 -16.60 34.91
C ALA A 198 12.49 -15.33 34.09
N SER A 199 11.56 -14.37 34.22
CA SER A 199 11.65 -13.07 33.55
C SER A 199 12.86 -12.26 34.02
N ALA A 200 13.14 -12.24 35.33
CA ALA A 200 14.31 -11.57 35.88
C ALA A 200 15.64 -12.19 35.40
N ALA A 201 15.66 -13.51 35.20
CA ALA A 201 16.83 -14.23 34.70
C ALA A 201 16.99 -14.19 33.16
N ALA A 202 15.99 -13.69 32.42
CA ALA A 202 15.92 -13.80 30.96
C ALA A 202 17.14 -13.22 30.25
N GLY A 203 17.61 -12.05 30.68
CA GLY A 203 18.80 -11.41 30.10
C GLY A 203 20.08 -12.21 30.33
N ALA A 204 20.26 -12.76 31.54
CA ALA A 204 21.42 -13.58 31.87
C ALA A 204 21.42 -14.92 31.10
N ILE A 205 20.26 -15.55 30.97
CA ILE A 205 20.09 -16.78 30.18
C ILE A 205 20.42 -16.52 28.71
N ALA A 206 19.92 -15.41 28.14
CA ALA A 206 20.24 -15.03 26.77
C ALA A 206 21.75 -14.85 26.56
N ALA A 207 22.43 -14.11 27.44
CA ALA A 207 23.88 -13.90 27.36
C ALA A 207 24.68 -15.22 27.47
N ILE A 208 24.24 -16.16 28.31
CA ILE A 208 24.86 -17.48 28.41
C ILE A 208 24.68 -18.26 27.11
N ASN A 209 23.47 -18.27 26.54
CA ASN A 209 23.21 -18.95 25.27
C ASN A 209 24.04 -18.36 24.12
N ASP A 210 24.15 -17.03 24.04
CA ASP A 210 24.95 -16.34 23.03
C ASP A 210 26.43 -16.71 23.16
N ASN A 211 26.98 -16.73 24.38
CA ASN A 211 28.36 -17.15 24.64
C ASN A 211 28.62 -18.62 24.29
N ILE A 212 27.67 -19.51 24.60
CA ILE A 212 27.76 -20.93 24.23
C ILE A 212 27.75 -21.08 22.71
N ALA A 213 26.84 -20.38 22.01
CA ALA A 213 26.76 -20.41 20.56
C ALA A 213 28.07 -19.94 19.91
N ILE A 214 28.65 -18.83 20.41
CA ILE A 214 29.96 -18.33 19.97
C ILE A 214 31.06 -19.37 20.21
N SER A 215 31.08 -19.98 21.40
CA SER A 215 32.11 -20.97 21.77
C SER A 215 32.04 -22.26 20.96
N LEU A 216 30.84 -22.62 20.49
CA LEU A 216 30.59 -23.78 19.66
C LEU A 216 30.65 -23.47 18.16
N GLU A 217 30.99 -22.23 17.79
CA GLU A 217 30.96 -21.73 16.41
C GLU A 217 29.61 -21.99 15.71
N ILE A 218 28.52 -22.04 16.49
CA ILE A 218 27.17 -22.18 15.96
C ILE A 218 26.80 -20.83 15.38
N THR A 219 26.90 -20.71 14.06
CA THR A 219 26.38 -19.55 13.35
C THR A 219 24.87 -19.48 13.56
N PRO A 220 24.32 -18.35 14.04
CA PRO A 220 22.88 -18.21 14.16
C PRO A 220 22.25 -18.47 12.79
N LYS A 221 21.16 -19.25 12.75
CA LYS A 221 20.37 -19.43 11.53
C LYS A 221 19.86 -18.05 11.12
N SER A 222 20.50 -17.45 10.11
CA SER A 222 20.01 -16.22 9.51
C SER A 222 18.65 -16.51 8.90
N SER A 223 17.58 -16.01 9.50
CA SER A 223 16.24 -16.00 8.89
C SER A 223 16.17 -15.04 7.69
N ARG A 224 17.19 -14.20 7.49
CA ARG A 224 17.34 -13.39 6.27
C ARG A 224 17.92 -14.24 5.15
N HIS A 225 17.04 -14.94 4.44
CA HIS A 225 17.31 -15.32 3.07
C HIS A 225 17.16 -14.09 2.16
N ILE A 226 18.10 -13.16 2.26
CA ILE A 226 18.37 -12.25 1.13
C ILE A 226 19.62 -12.83 0.49
N LYS A 227 19.45 -13.84 -0.37
CA LYS A 227 20.50 -14.16 -1.33
C LYS A 227 20.70 -12.89 -2.15
N THR A 228 21.83 -12.22 -1.95
CA THR A 228 22.22 -11.12 -2.81
C THR A 228 22.18 -11.62 -4.24
N LEU A 229 21.52 -10.88 -5.13
CA LEU A 229 21.45 -11.25 -6.54
C LEU A 229 22.86 -11.50 -7.07
N SER A 230 23.07 -12.66 -7.69
CA SER A 230 24.32 -12.98 -8.35
C SER A 230 24.58 -11.97 -9.48
N PRO A 231 25.85 -11.70 -9.83
CA PRO A 231 26.17 -10.80 -10.94
C PRO A 231 25.47 -11.19 -12.25
N GLY A 232 25.24 -12.49 -12.48
CA GLY A 232 24.49 -12.99 -13.64
C GLY A 232 23.01 -12.59 -13.61
N GLU A 233 22.34 -12.71 -12.47
CA GLU A 233 20.94 -12.27 -12.31
C GLU A 233 20.80 -10.75 -12.45
N GLN A 234 21.77 -9.99 -11.92
CA GLN A 234 21.78 -8.53 -12.08
C GLN A 234 21.90 -8.13 -13.56
N GLN A 235 22.74 -8.83 -14.32
CA GLN A 235 22.88 -8.57 -15.76
C GLN A 235 21.57 -8.89 -16.50
N VAL A 236 20.95 -10.04 -16.24
CA VAL A 236 19.66 -10.42 -16.84
C VAL A 236 18.58 -9.39 -16.52
N MET A 237 18.49 -8.93 -15.27
CA MET A 237 17.55 -7.86 -14.90
C MET A 237 17.86 -6.55 -15.63
N SER A 238 19.13 -6.17 -15.75
CA SER A 238 19.55 -4.98 -16.48
C SER A 238 19.13 -5.04 -17.94
N ASP A 239 19.37 -6.18 -18.61
CA ASP A 239 19.01 -6.40 -20.00
C ASP A 239 17.48 -6.29 -20.20
N VAL A 240 16.69 -6.94 -19.32
CA VAL A 240 15.22 -6.84 -19.34
C VAL A 240 14.74 -5.41 -19.11
N LEU A 241 15.30 -4.68 -18.15
CA LEU A 241 14.90 -3.30 -17.88
C LEU A 241 15.28 -2.34 -19.02
N GLN A 242 16.40 -2.58 -19.71
CA GLN A 242 16.81 -1.80 -20.87
C GLN A 242 15.88 -2.00 -22.06
N ASP A 243 15.39 -3.22 -22.26
CA ASP A 243 14.41 -3.54 -23.29
C ASP A 243 13.03 -2.96 -22.97
N LEU A 244 12.56 -3.14 -21.73
CA LEU A 244 11.23 -2.71 -21.29
C LEU A 244 11.10 -1.17 -21.20
N LYS A 245 12.19 -0.45 -20.87
CA LYS A 245 12.20 1.00 -20.64
C LYS A 245 11.01 1.45 -19.76
N PRO A 246 10.92 0.94 -18.53
CA PRO A 246 9.71 1.07 -17.71
C PRO A 246 9.31 2.51 -17.43
N PHE A 247 10.29 3.40 -17.20
CA PHE A 247 10.08 4.82 -16.90
C PHE A 247 9.90 5.72 -18.14
N LYS A 248 9.77 5.13 -19.34
CA LYS A 248 9.43 5.89 -20.54
C LYS A 248 7.98 5.62 -20.92
N PHE A 249 7.15 6.64 -20.80
CA PHE A 249 5.76 6.57 -21.22
C PHE A 249 5.64 6.19 -22.69
N THR A 250 4.89 5.12 -22.95
CA THR A 250 4.62 4.52 -24.25
C THR A 250 3.14 4.13 -24.28
N PRO A 251 2.29 4.88 -25.02
CA PRO A 251 0.84 4.65 -25.04
C PRO A 251 0.46 3.22 -25.43
N GLY A 252 -0.54 2.65 -24.74
CA GLY A 252 -1.14 1.36 -25.05
C GLY A 252 -0.36 0.14 -24.55
N ARG A 253 0.70 0.32 -23.74
CA ARG A 253 1.37 -0.80 -23.08
C ARG A 253 0.48 -1.36 -21.97
N LYS A 254 0.25 -2.67 -22.03
CA LYS A 254 -0.48 -3.44 -21.02
C LYS A 254 0.47 -4.32 -20.22
N TYR A 255 0.10 -4.60 -18.98
CA TYR A 255 0.86 -5.50 -18.12
C TYR A 255 -0.03 -6.65 -17.63
N GLU A 256 0.39 -7.89 -17.90
CA GLU A 256 -0.42 -9.06 -17.55
C GLU A 256 -0.60 -9.15 -16.03
N GLY A 257 -1.87 -9.22 -15.59
CA GLY A 257 -2.25 -9.38 -14.19
C GLY A 257 -2.48 -8.09 -13.40
N PHE A 258 -2.25 -6.91 -14.00
CA PHE A 258 -2.51 -5.63 -13.34
C PHE A 258 -3.26 -4.67 -14.25
N GLU A 259 -4.60 -4.68 -14.13
CA GLU A 259 -5.47 -3.79 -14.89
C GLU A 259 -5.79 -2.50 -14.10
N LYS A 260 -5.87 -1.36 -14.79
CA LYS A 260 -6.37 -0.07 -14.24
C LYS A 260 -5.56 0.51 -13.08
N LEU A 261 -4.23 0.38 -13.13
CA LEU A 261 -3.35 1.08 -12.21
C LEU A 261 -3.38 2.59 -12.45
N GLY A 262 -3.64 3.36 -11.39
CA GLY A 262 -3.48 4.81 -11.42
C GLY A 262 -2.04 5.24 -11.67
N GLU A 263 -1.84 6.45 -12.19
CA GLU A 263 -0.53 7.03 -12.53
C GLU A 263 0.45 7.03 -11.33
N ASN A 264 -0.09 7.16 -10.12
CA ASN A 264 0.66 7.10 -8.87
C ASN A 264 -0.22 6.57 -7.73
N VAL A 265 0.41 6.28 -6.59
CA VAL A 265 -0.24 5.69 -5.40
C VAL A 265 -1.31 6.59 -4.78
N PHE A 266 -1.35 7.86 -5.16
CA PHE A 266 -2.30 8.87 -4.68
C PHE A 266 -3.36 9.24 -5.72
N ALA A 267 -3.32 8.67 -6.93
CA ALA A 267 -4.16 9.10 -8.05
C ALA A 267 -5.67 8.88 -7.78
N CYS A 268 -6.00 7.90 -6.94
CA CYS A 268 -7.37 7.59 -6.54
C CYS A 268 -7.85 8.40 -5.32
N ILE A 269 -7.00 9.23 -4.70
CA ILE A 269 -7.33 9.96 -3.48
C ILE A 269 -7.97 11.30 -3.84
N ASP A 270 -9.25 11.44 -3.51
CA ASP A 270 -9.90 12.75 -3.47
C ASP A 270 -9.48 13.51 -2.21
N GLY A 271 -8.64 14.54 -2.38
CA GLY A 271 -8.15 15.37 -1.27
C GLY A 271 -9.25 16.08 -0.49
N SER A 272 -10.39 16.40 -1.11
CA SER A 272 -11.52 17.02 -0.41
C SER A 272 -12.21 16.03 0.51
N LYS A 273 -12.41 14.81 0.02
CA LYS A 273 -12.99 13.72 0.81
C LYS A 273 -12.04 13.29 1.93
N MET A 274 -10.75 13.10 1.63
CA MET A 274 -9.74 12.76 2.62
C MET A 274 -9.71 13.78 3.76
N LYS A 275 -9.79 15.07 3.45
CA LYS A 275 -9.84 16.11 4.49
C LYS A 275 -11.05 15.94 5.43
N ILE A 276 -12.24 15.70 4.88
CA ILE A 276 -13.46 15.49 5.68
C ILE A 276 -13.30 14.26 6.59
N ASP A 277 -12.80 13.16 6.04
CA ASP A 277 -12.61 11.91 6.78
C ASP A 277 -11.55 12.06 7.88
N LEU A 278 -10.45 12.76 7.57
CA LEU A 278 -9.43 13.11 8.56
C LEU A 278 -10.00 14.00 9.68
N ASP A 279 -10.79 15.01 9.35
CA ASP A 279 -11.45 15.87 10.35
C ASP A 279 -12.36 15.04 11.27
N ILE A 280 -13.07 14.03 10.74
CA ILE A 280 -13.87 13.10 11.55
C ILE A 280 -12.97 12.31 12.52
N ILE A 281 -11.88 11.74 12.03
CA ILE A 281 -10.93 10.97 12.86
C ILE A 281 -10.34 11.85 13.96
N VAL A 282 -9.90 13.06 13.62
CA VAL A 282 -9.33 14.03 14.58
C VAL A 282 -10.36 14.38 15.65
N ASN A 283 -11.59 14.72 15.27
CA ASN A 283 -12.66 15.04 16.22
C ASN A 283 -12.98 13.85 17.13
N ARG A 284 -12.98 12.63 16.58
CA ARG A 284 -13.18 11.40 17.36
C ARG A 284 -12.09 11.23 18.42
N LEU A 285 -10.82 11.37 18.03
CA LEU A 285 -9.67 11.29 18.93
C LEU A 285 -9.73 12.35 20.05
N LEU A 286 -10.07 13.59 19.71
CA LEU A 286 -10.21 14.69 20.67
C LEU A 286 -11.38 14.47 21.66
N SER A 287 -12.45 13.80 21.22
CA SER A 287 -13.62 13.51 22.05
C SER A 287 -13.43 12.34 23.03
N GLY A 288 -12.29 11.63 22.97
CA GLY A 288 -11.99 10.48 23.84
C GLY A 288 -12.77 9.20 23.51
N HIS A 289 -13.54 9.16 22.42
CA HIS A 289 -14.19 7.93 21.93
C HIS A 289 -13.20 7.12 21.07
N VAL A 290 -12.41 6.27 21.70
CA VAL A 290 -11.65 5.23 21.00
C VAL A 290 -12.52 3.97 20.92
N ASP A 291 -13.55 4.01 20.07
CA ASP A 291 -14.31 2.81 19.72
C ASP A 291 -13.74 2.26 18.42
N PHE A 292 -12.92 1.21 18.55
CA PHE A 292 -12.49 0.41 17.41
C PHE A 292 -13.68 -0.47 17.05
N GLY A 293 -14.49 -0.01 16.10
CA GLY A 293 -15.50 -0.87 15.50
C GLY A 293 -14.84 -2.18 15.10
N ASN A 294 -15.39 -3.28 15.60
CA ASN A 294 -14.95 -4.66 15.38
C ASN A 294 -15.13 -5.14 13.91
N ASP A 295 -15.35 -4.22 12.99
CA ASP A 295 -15.78 -4.48 11.63
C ASP A 295 -14.68 -4.02 10.67
N ASP A 296 -13.57 -4.76 10.70
CA ASP A 296 -12.67 -5.05 9.58
C ASP A 296 -11.48 -5.82 10.18
N ILE A 297 -11.80 -6.99 10.76
CA ILE A 297 -10.83 -8.06 10.84
C ILE A 297 -10.53 -8.40 9.39
N ASP A 298 -9.39 -7.94 8.90
CA ASP A 298 -8.74 -8.52 7.72
C ASP A 298 -8.85 -10.03 7.89
N SER A 299 -9.71 -10.64 7.08
CA SER A 299 -9.82 -12.07 6.90
C SER A 299 -8.60 -12.55 6.10
N ASN A 300 -7.41 -12.27 6.61
CA ASN A 300 -6.27 -13.13 6.48
C ASN A 300 -6.04 -13.69 7.87
N SER A 301 -6.87 -14.69 8.20
CA SER A 301 -6.38 -15.77 9.04
C SER A 301 -5.20 -16.38 8.28
N ASP A 302 -4.02 -15.78 8.44
CA ASP A 302 -2.82 -16.59 8.52
C ASP A 302 -3.08 -17.50 9.71
N SER A 303 -3.55 -18.69 9.39
CA SER A 303 -3.40 -19.82 10.25
C SER A 303 -1.92 -19.86 10.61
N ASP A 304 -1.60 -19.38 11.82
CA ASP A 304 -0.44 -19.82 12.56
C ASP A 304 -0.63 -21.33 12.78
N SER A 305 -0.40 -22.12 11.74
CA SER A 305 0.04 -23.49 11.85
C SER A 305 1.49 -23.41 12.32
N ASP A 306 1.64 -23.16 13.63
CA ASP A 306 2.84 -23.43 14.43
C ASP A 306 3.09 -24.95 14.49
N ASP A 307 3.10 -25.63 13.34
CA ASP A 307 3.56 -27.01 13.17
C ASP A 307 4.88 -26.98 12.38
N ASP A 308 5.87 -26.27 12.94
CA ASP A 308 7.26 -26.69 12.76
C ASP A 308 7.56 -27.71 13.85
N ASP A 309 7.16 -28.96 13.58
CA ASP A 309 7.77 -30.15 14.16
C ASP A 309 9.28 -30.05 13.89
N MET A 310 10.03 -29.55 14.87
CA MET A 310 11.45 -29.83 14.97
C MET A 310 11.59 -31.34 15.20
N PRO A 311 12.22 -32.11 14.29
CA PRO A 311 12.56 -33.48 14.61
C PRO A 311 13.52 -33.46 15.81
N ASP A 312 13.20 -34.28 16.81
CA ASP A 312 14.09 -34.57 17.91
C ASP A 312 15.49 -34.89 17.36
N LEU A 313 16.49 -34.06 17.73
CA LEU A 313 17.86 -34.41 18.16
C LEU A 313 18.76 -33.17 18.25
#